data_AF-A0A8X6G119-F1
#
_entry.id   AF-A0A8X6G119-F1
#
_cell.length_a   1.000
_cell.length_b   1.000
_cell.length_c   1.000
_cell.angle_alpha   90.00
_cell.angle_beta   90.00
_cell.angle_gamma   90.00
#
_symmetry.space_group_name_H-M   'P 1'
#
loop_
_entity.id
_entity.type
_entity.pdbx_description
1 polymer ?
#
loop_
_entity_poly.entity_id
_entity_poly.type
_entity_poly.pdbx_seq_one_letter_code
_entity_poly.pdbx_strand_id
1 'polypeptide(L)'
;MPVRKFVWILGNLHLNDNNLMPKKPEKNFDKLYKVRPFLDHLSEKFLKVFKPGLKQAIDESMIKFKGRSSLKQYMPKKPIERDYKVFMRCDSRGISNLHW
;
A
#
# COMPACT_ATOMS: atom_id res chain seq x y z
N MET A 1 -1.86 -25.36 -8.07
CA MET A 1 -0.63 -24.80 -8.69
C MET A 1 0.59 -25.40 -7.99
N PRO A 2 1.61 -25.90 -8.71
CA PRO A 2 2.82 -26.46 -8.09
C PRO A 2 3.62 -25.41 -7.31
N VAL A 3 4.26 -25.82 -6.19
CA VAL A 3 5.06 -24.92 -5.34
C VAL A 3 6.14 -24.19 -6.13
N ARG A 4 6.85 -24.89 -7.02
CA ARG A 4 7.88 -24.27 -7.88
C ARG A 4 7.31 -23.16 -8.77
N LYS A 5 6.13 -23.38 -9.33
CA LYS A 5 5.44 -22.39 -10.16
C LYS A 5 5.00 -21.18 -9.33
N PHE A 6 4.48 -21.41 -8.12
CA PHE A 6 4.10 -20.33 -7.20
C PHE A 6 5.29 -19.44 -6.84
N VAL A 7 6.41 -20.03 -6.41
CA VAL A 7 7.63 -19.30 -6.03
C VAL A 7 8.20 -18.51 -7.21
N TRP A 8 8.21 -19.12 -8.40
CA TRP A 8 8.67 -18.43 -9.61
C TRP A 8 7.82 -17.19 -9.93
N ILE A 9 6.48 -17.31 -9.87
CA ILE A 9 5.59 -16.16 -10.09
C ILE A 9 5.82 -15.09 -9.02
N LEU A 10 5.89 -15.49 -7.75
CA LEU A 10 6.07 -14.57 -6.62
C LEU A 10 7.37 -13.76 -6.72
N GLY A 11 8.47 -14.40 -7.18
CA GLY A 11 9.76 -13.75 -7.36
C GLY A 11 9.84 -12.79 -8.56
N ASN A 12 8.95 -12.94 -9.55
CA ASN A 12 8.95 -12.19 -10.80
C ASN A 12 7.72 -11.29 -10.97
N LEU A 13 6.97 -11.03 -9.89
CA LEU A 13 5.79 -10.18 -9.94
C LEU A 13 6.21 -8.70 -10.05
N HIS A 14 5.85 -8.07 -11.18
CA HIS A 14 6.06 -6.65 -11.44
C HIS A 14 4.71 -5.98 -11.75
N LEU A 15 4.44 -4.84 -11.10
CA LEU A 15 3.17 -4.10 -11.21
C LEU A 15 3.32 -2.75 -11.93
N ASN A 16 4.53 -2.36 -12.31
CA ASN A 16 4.81 -1.15 -13.08
C ASN A 16 6.09 -1.32 -13.93
N ASP A 17 6.22 -0.54 -15.00
CA ASP A 17 7.38 -0.57 -15.90
C ASP A 17 8.57 0.19 -15.28
N ASN A 18 9.62 -0.56 -14.96
CA ASN A 18 10.83 0.00 -14.35
C ASN A 18 11.64 0.88 -15.32
N ASN A 19 11.47 0.73 -16.64
CA ASN A 19 12.18 1.54 -17.64
C ASN A 19 11.72 3.00 -17.64
N LEU A 20 10.49 3.23 -17.18
CA LEU A 20 9.87 4.56 -17.10
C LEU A 20 10.00 5.18 -15.70
N MET A 21 10.69 4.52 -14.76
CA MET A 21 10.81 4.99 -13.39
C MET A 21 11.68 6.26 -13.32
N PRO A 22 11.13 7.40 -12.87
CA PRO A 22 11.89 8.63 -12.69
C PRO A 22 13.04 8.42 -11.69
N LYS A 23 14.17 9.11 -11.89
CA LYS A 23 15.33 9.05 -10.97
C LYS A 23 15.31 10.22 -9.99
N LYS A 24 15.90 10.06 -8.80
CA LYS A 24 16.14 11.23 -7.92
C LYS A 24 17.18 12.16 -8.58
N PRO A 25 16.99 13.49 -8.61
CA PRO A 25 15.97 14.30 -7.92
C PRO A 25 14.82 14.78 -8.83
N GLU A 26 14.45 14.04 -9.88
CA GLU A 26 13.39 14.45 -10.80
C GLU A 26 12.08 14.73 -10.05
N LYS A 27 11.36 15.76 -10.52
CA LYS A 27 10.12 16.25 -9.88
C LYS A 27 9.05 15.16 -9.71
N ASN A 28 9.03 14.18 -10.61
CA ASN A 28 8.05 13.10 -10.63
C ASN A 28 8.52 11.83 -9.89
N PHE A 29 9.63 11.90 -9.15
CA PHE A 29 10.13 10.76 -8.39
C PHE A 29 9.14 10.34 -7.29
N ASP A 30 8.65 9.11 -7.38
CA ASP A 30 7.76 8.50 -6.40
C ASP A 30 8.40 7.24 -5.79
N LYS A 31 8.49 7.19 -4.45
CA LYS A 31 9.02 6.02 -3.74
C LYS A 31 8.12 4.78 -3.89
N LEU A 32 6.83 4.96 -4.15
CA LEU A 32 5.86 3.89 -4.35
C LEU A 32 5.65 3.53 -5.83
N TYR A 33 6.44 4.10 -6.75
CA TYR A 33 6.27 3.95 -8.19
C TYR A 33 6.00 2.50 -8.64
N LYS A 34 6.74 1.53 -8.09
CA LYS A 34 6.63 0.11 -8.47
C LYS A 34 5.25 -0.52 -8.21
N VAL A 35 4.47 0.03 -7.29
CA VAL A 35 3.13 -0.45 -6.93
C VAL A 35 2.04 0.59 -7.23
N ARG A 36 2.42 1.79 -7.66
CA ARG A 36 1.51 2.93 -7.84
C ARG A 36 0.28 2.61 -8.70
N PRO A 37 0.40 1.99 -9.90
CA PRO A 37 -0.77 1.69 -10.73
C PRO A 37 -1.79 0.80 -10.03
N PHE A 38 -1.30 -0.14 -9.22
CA PHE A 38 -2.15 -1.05 -8.46
C PHE A 38 -2.85 -0.34 -7.30
N LEU A 39 -2.13 0.51 -6.56
CA LEU A 39 -2.71 1.30 -5.47
C LEU A 39 -3.79 2.27 -5.98
N ASP A 40 -3.52 2.95 -7.10
CA ASP A 40 -4.45 3.89 -7.71
C ASP A 40 -5.71 3.17 -8.19
N HIS A 41 -5.54 2.01 -8.83
CA HIS A 41 -6.67 1.18 -9.24
C HIS A 41 -7.53 0.74 -8.06
N LEU A 42 -6.92 0.27 -6.96
CA LEU A 42 -7.67 -0.12 -5.76
C LEU A 42 -8.41 1.05 -5.14
N SER A 43 -7.76 2.21 -5.03
CA SER A 43 -8.35 3.44 -4.50
C SER A 43 -9.59 3.84 -5.32
N GLU A 44 -9.47 3.88 -6.65
CA GLU A 44 -10.58 4.19 -7.55
C GLU A 44 -11.75 3.19 -7.39
N LYS A 45 -11.44 1.90 -7.34
CA LYS A 45 -12.46 0.84 -7.19
C LYS A 45 -13.16 0.91 -5.84
N PHE A 46 -12.44 1.14 -4.75
CA PHE A 46 -13.04 1.26 -3.42
C PHE A 46 -13.97 2.47 -3.35
N LEU A 47 -13.55 3.63 -3.88
CA LEU A 47 -14.41 4.82 -3.93
C LEU A 47 -15.67 4.60 -4.78
N LYS A 48 -15.58 3.84 -5.87
CA LYS A 48 -16.71 3.58 -6.78
C LYS A 48 -17.70 2.56 -6.22
N VAL A 49 -17.22 1.51 -5.57
CA VAL A 49 -18.04 0.37 -5.13
C VAL A 49 -18.58 0.59 -3.72
N PHE A 50 -17.83 1.26 -2.85
CA PHE A 50 -18.19 1.40 -1.44
C PHE A 50 -18.88 2.75 -1.16
N LYS A 51 -20.14 2.70 -0.71
CA LYS A 51 -20.87 3.86 -0.22
C LYS A 51 -20.76 3.93 1.31
N PRO A 52 -20.00 4.87 1.86
CA PRO A 52 -19.81 4.96 3.32
C PRO A 52 -21.10 5.41 4.02
N GLY A 53 -21.36 4.81 5.18
CA GLY A 53 -22.40 5.23 6.12
C GLY A 53 -21.99 6.47 6.93
N LEU A 54 -22.85 6.85 7.86
CA LEU A 54 -22.64 8.04 8.71
C LEU A 54 -21.54 7.84 9.76
N LYS A 55 -21.31 6.59 10.20
CA LYS A 55 -20.38 6.26 11.29
C LYS A 55 -19.03 5.86 10.73
N GLN A 56 -18.16 6.85 10.51
CA GLN A 56 -16.82 6.65 9.97
C GLN A 56 -15.74 7.01 10.98
N ALA A 57 -14.60 6.32 10.90
CA ALA A 57 -13.39 6.61 11.65
C ALA A 57 -12.20 6.64 10.68
N ILE A 58 -11.28 7.55 10.92
CA ILE A 58 -10.00 7.63 10.20
C ILE A 58 -8.91 7.40 11.24
N ASP A 59 -8.07 6.40 11.02
CA ASP A 59 -6.96 6.07 11.93
C ASP A 59 -5.79 5.44 11.15
N GLU A 60 -4.69 5.27 11.85
CA GLU A 60 -3.41 4.80 11.35
C GLU A 60 -3.24 3.30 11.63
N SER A 61 -2.96 2.54 10.58
CA SER A 61 -2.64 1.12 10.67
C SER A 61 -1.19 0.85 10.29
N MET A 62 -0.61 -0.18 10.90
CA MET A 62 0.77 -0.60 10.66
C MET A 62 0.79 -1.92 9.87
N ILE A 63 1.45 -1.91 8.72
CA ILE A 63 1.64 -3.11 7.88
C ILE A 63 3.03 -3.67 8.12
N LYS A 64 3.07 -4.85 8.74
CA LYS A 64 4.32 -5.53 9.10
C LYS A 64 5.17 -5.86 7.88
N PHE A 65 6.44 -5.46 7.87
CA PHE A 65 7.38 -5.75 6.80
C PHE A 65 8.79 -5.94 7.33
N LYS A 66 9.41 -7.11 7.16
CA LYS A 66 10.76 -7.35 7.72
C LYS A 66 11.91 -6.81 6.85
N GLY A 67 11.67 -6.40 5.60
CA GLY A 67 12.72 -5.95 4.68
C GLY A 67 13.25 -4.53 4.93
N ARG A 68 14.25 -4.11 4.14
CA ARG A 68 14.78 -2.75 4.15
C ARG A 68 13.91 -1.84 3.28
N SER A 69 13.40 -0.75 3.83
CA SER A 69 12.64 0.25 3.09
C SER A 69 12.75 1.61 3.76
N SER A 70 12.91 2.66 2.95
CA SER A 70 12.97 4.06 3.43
C SER A 70 11.61 4.66 3.77
N LEU A 71 10.53 3.93 3.49
CA LEU A 71 9.14 4.32 3.76
C LEU A 71 8.64 3.80 5.12
N LYS A 72 9.44 3.01 5.85
CA LYS A 72 9.09 2.58 7.20
C LYS A 72 9.10 3.76 8.15
N GLN A 73 8.09 3.84 8.98
CA GLN A 73 7.97 4.81 10.05
C GLN A 73 8.12 4.13 11.41
N TYR A 74 8.78 4.82 12.35
CA TYR A 74 8.87 4.40 13.74
C TYR A 74 7.72 4.98 14.56
N MET A 75 6.99 4.13 15.28
CA MET A 75 5.83 4.43 16.10
C MET A 75 5.93 3.65 17.43
N PRO A 76 6.55 4.22 18.48
CA PRO A 76 6.93 3.49 19.70
C PRO A 76 5.74 2.95 20.52
N LYS A 77 4.53 3.48 20.29
CA LYS A 77 3.32 3.08 21.03
C LYS A 77 2.50 1.99 20.33
N LYS A 78 2.95 1.47 19.17
CA LYS A 78 2.25 0.42 18.42
C LYS A 78 2.99 -0.91 18.64
N PRO A 79 2.28 -2.06 18.68
CA PRO A 79 2.92 -3.39 18.79
C PRO A 79 3.93 -3.68 17.68
N ILE A 80 3.73 -3.05 16.52
CA ILE A 80 4.65 -3.06 15.39
C ILE A 80 5.29 -1.67 15.35
N GLU A 81 6.49 -1.55 15.92
CA GLU A 81 7.10 -0.25 16.14
C GLU A 81 7.70 0.36 14.88
N ARG A 82 8.23 -0.42 13.91
CA ARG A 82 8.97 0.14 12.76
C ARG A 82 8.62 -0.50 11.43
N ASP A 83 7.56 0.01 10.80
CA ASP A 83 6.98 -0.59 9.61
C ASP A 83 6.22 0.42 8.74
N TYR A 84 5.51 -0.05 7.70
CA TYR A 84 4.72 0.84 6.86
C TYR A 84 3.51 1.35 7.63
N LYS A 85 3.42 2.67 7.76
CA LYS A 85 2.23 3.34 8.26
C LYS A 85 1.31 3.64 7.09
N VAL A 86 0.03 3.34 7.24
CA VAL A 86 -1.02 3.72 6.29
C VAL A 86 -2.18 4.38 7.03
N PHE A 87 -2.80 5.37 6.40
CA PHE A 87 -4.05 5.94 6.90
C PHE A 87 -5.22 5.14 6.31
N MET A 88 -6.14 4.72 7.17
CA MET A 88 -7.32 3.95 6.77
C MET A 88 -8.58 4.71 7.15
N ARG A 89 -9.53 4.80 6.22
CA ARG A 89 -10.90 5.21 6.54
C ARG A 89 -11.78 3.97 6.68
N CYS A 90 -12.32 3.76 7.86
CA CYS A 90 -13.20 2.65 8.17
C CYS A 90 -14.62 3.17 8.46
N ASP A 91 -15.60 2.40 8.02
CA ASP A 91 -17.02 2.54 8.36
C ASP A 91 -17.40 1.41 9.31
N SER A 92 -18.53 1.51 10.00
CA SER A 92 -19.03 0.45 10.88
C SER A 92 -19.27 -0.89 10.15
N ARG A 93 -19.31 -0.88 8.82
CA ARG A 93 -19.49 -2.05 7.95
C ARG A 93 -18.19 -2.60 7.36
N GLY A 94 -17.04 -1.93 7.58
CA GLY A 94 -15.75 -2.37 7.06
C GLY A 94 -14.84 -1.24 6.58
N ILE A 95 -13.77 -1.61 5.87
CA ILE A 95 -12.78 -0.65 5.36
C ILE A 95 -13.32 0.00 4.09
N SER A 96 -13.31 1.34 4.07
CA SER A 96 -13.85 2.14 2.97
C SER A 96 -12.78 2.67 2.02
N ASN A 97 -11.59 3.04 2.54
CA ASN A 97 -10.48 3.51 1.72
C ASN A 97 -9.14 3.40 2.45
N LEU A 98 -8.07 3.29 1.67
CA LEU A 98 -6.67 3.32 2.09
C LEU A 98 -5.98 4.53 1.47
N HIS A 99 -5.36 5.36 2.31
CA HIS A 99 -4.51 6.46 1.90
C HIS A 99 -3.05 6.12 2.19
N TRP A 100 -2.21 6.25 1.16
CA TRP A 100 -0.82 5.78 1.10
C TRP A 100 0.19 6.93 1.14
#